data_AF-A0A158FV84-F1
#
_entry.id   AF-A0A158FV84-F1
#
_cell.length_a   1.000
_cell.length_b   1.000
_cell.length_c   1.000
_cell.angle_alpha   90.00
_cell.angle_beta   90.00
_cell.angle_gamma   90.00
#
_symmetry.space_group_name_H-M   'P 1'
#
loop_
_entity.id
_entity.type
_entity.pdbx_description
1 polymer ?
#
loop_
_entity_poly.entity_id
_entity_poly.type
_entity_poly.pdbx_seq_one_letter_code
_entity_poly.pdbx_strand_id
1 'polypeptide(L)'
;MSEGIFFFVVGPSGAGKDSLIDAVRHGGRPFMIARRVITRAHGSPGEDHEALDNAQFAALENKGGFLITWSAHGLKYGLRQELLHALSQGRHVIANGSRAVVEVLRARVPRMVVVEVSAPASVLAERILARGRETPEEVRQRVMRQVEPFAADVEVIKVSNDGTLAQGIERFVAALDRAIQPPAPSMASMKAKLTGEALNETQYGAVFDDILALRYSDRDINAFLLHASQHLTDAEVLAVAKARARLSPRIGWDERIVVDKHSMGGIPGSRITLIVVPIVTAFGLAMPKTSSRAITSAAGTADAMETVACVDLTRADVQRCVEEARGCIAWNGRLNHSLIDDRINAFTRPLGLDSNRWSVASILSKKWSAGSTHVIIDLPCGPRAKLTSEPEARALGQLFEYVGAGLGMHVKAMVTDGKAPIGRGVGPALEVRDVRLVLTNAADAPVDLREKALLFASEILAWAPGVETVEKGRELAESLLVSGRALASFERMIDAQGRRAKPVLPGKCVRAVAALRSGIITGVDGWAIAGIARAAGAPDDLSAGVDLLVSAGQAVEAGDVLFRIHGDDTERVRAAFESAQGIRTHEISTERVISSSDVSA
;
A
#
# COMPACT_ATOMS: atom_id res chain seq x y z
N MET A 1 -37.02 -11.48 14.68
CA MET A 1 -35.98 -10.43 14.81
C MET A 1 -34.80 -11.08 15.51
N SER A 2 -33.56 -10.78 15.11
CA SER A 2 -32.37 -11.27 15.81
C SER A 2 -32.29 -10.65 17.21
N GLU A 3 -31.87 -11.42 18.20
CA GLU A 3 -31.65 -10.92 19.56
C GLU A 3 -30.52 -9.87 19.60
N GLY A 4 -30.62 -8.93 20.53
CA GLY A 4 -29.63 -7.89 20.75
C GLY A 4 -28.31 -8.45 21.29
N ILE A 5 -27.24 -7.68 21.11
CA ILE A 5 -25.90 -8.03 21.61
C ILE A 5 -25.66 -7.32 22.94
N PHE A 6 -25.15 -8.05 23.92
CA PHE A 6 -24.70 -7.49 25.19
C PHE A 6 -23.20 -7.16 25.13
N PHE A 7 -22.88 -5.89 24.94
CA PHE A 7 -21.51 -5.36 24.97
C PHE A 7 -21.07 -5.09 26.40
N PHE A 8 -20.19 -5.92 26.93
CA PHE A 8 -19.68 -5.80 28.28
C PHE A 8 -18.29 -5.17 28.29
N VAL A 9 -18.21 -3.92 28.71
CA VAL A 9 -16.99 -3.11 28.65
C VAL A 9 -16.17 -3.34 29.91
N VAL A 10 -14.95 -3.83 29.74
CA VAL A 10 -14.00 -4.14 30.81
C VAL A 10 -12.65 -3.48 30.52
N GLY A 11 -11.80 -3.38 31.53
CA GLY A 11 -10.48 -2.76 31.38
C GLY A 11 -9.98 -2.15 32.69
N PRO A 12 -8.68 -1.83 32.81
CA PRO A 12 -8.13 -1.27 34.03
C PRO A 12 -8.75 0.09 34.39
N SER A 13 -8.58 0.49 35.65
CA SER A 13 -8.92 1.85 36.08
C SER A 13 -8.04 2.85 35.29
N GLY A 14 -8.59 3.98 34.87
CA GLY A 14 -7.87 4.95 34.04
C GLY A 14 -7.86 4.66 32.53
N ALA A 15 -8.35 3.50 32.08
CA ALA A 15 -8.41 3.16 30.65
C ALA A 15 -9.40 4.04 29.84
N GLY A 16 -10.24 4.84 30.49
CA GLY A 16 -11.17 5.76 29.84
C GLY A 16 -12.53 5.16 29.44
N LYS A 17 -12.90 3.98 29.99
CA LYS A 17 -14.16 3.28 29.70
C LYS A 17 -15.40 4.17 29.77
N ASP A 18 -15.58 4.90 30.87
CA ASP A 18 -16.76 5.76 31.08
C ASP A 18 -16.85 6.85 30.00
N SER A 19 -15.72 7.51 29.69
CA SER A 19 -15.65 8.53 28.65
C SER A 19 -16.00 7.99 27.25
N LEU A 20 -15.59 6.75 26.93
CA LEU A 20 -15.93 6.11 25.67
C LEU A 20 -17.42 5.74 25.59
N ILE A 21 -17.99 5.22 26.68
CA ILE A 21 -19.41 4.86 26.76
C ILE A 21 -20.30 6.12 26.70
N ASP A 22 -19.92 7.18 27.43
CA ASP A 22 -20.64 8.45 27.42
C ASP A 22 -20.62 9.11 26.04
N ALA A 23 -19.53 8.97 25.27
CA ALA A 23 -19.49 9.45 23.89
C ALA A 23 -20.50 8.73 22.99
N VAL A 24 -20.69 7.41 23.17
CA VAL A 24 -21.72 6.65 22.43
C VAL A 24 -23.13 7.12 22.79
N ARG A 25 -23.39 7.46 24.06
CA ARG A 25 -24.69 7.98 24.53
C ARG A 25 -25.14 9.22 23.75
N HIS A 26 -24.20 10.11 23.40
CA HIS A 26 -24.49 11.38 22.72
C HIS A 26 -24.38 11.30 21.19
N GLY A 27 -23.95 10.16 20.64
CA GLY A 27 -23.66 9.98 19.22
C GLY A 27 -24.85 9.59 18.32
N GLY A 28 -26.08 9.57 18.84
CA GLY A 28 -27.30 9.30 18.03
C GLY A 28 -27.47 7.86 17.52
N ARG A 29 -26.73 6.90 18.07
CA ARG A 29 -26.73 5.49 17.63
C ARG A 29 -27.72 4.63 18.44
N PRO A 30 -28.23 3.50 17.90
CA PRO A 30 -29.28 2.70 18.52
C PRO A 30 -28.79 1.78 19.66
N PHE A 31 -27.81 2.22 20.46
CA PHE A 31 -27.33 1.47 21.61
C PHE A 31 -28.07 1.89 22.89
N MET A 32 -28.47 0.90 23.69
CA MET A 32 -28.96 1.13 25.04
C MET A 32 -27.79 1.09 26.01
N ILE A 33 -27.47 2.21 26.66
CA ILE A 33 -26.46 2.23 27.73
C ILE A 33 -27.11 1.72 29.02
N ALA A 34 -26.61 0.62 29.55
CA ALA A 34 -27.09 0.07 30.81
C ALA A 34 -26.69 0.97 31.98
N ARG A 35 -27.67 1.37 32.79
CA ARG A 35 -27.44 2.10 34.03
C ARG A 35 -27.08 1.09 35.13
N ARG A 36 -25.94 1.29 35.80
CA ARG A 36 -25.54 0.48 36.94
C ARG A 36 -26.31 0.87 38.20
N VAL A 37 -26.65 -0.11 39.02
CA VAL A 37 -27.12 0.12 40.39
C VAL A 37 -25.92 -0.03 41.32
N ILE A 38 -25.64 0.97 42.15
CA ILE A 38 -24.43 1.01 42.98
C ILE A 38 -24.80 1.41 44.40
N THR A 39 -24.15 0.78 45.39
CA THR A 39 -24.30 1.15 46.80
C THR A 39 -23.56 2.43 47.18
N ARG A 40 -23.73 3.49 46.38
CA ARG A 40 -23.07 4.80 46.52
C ARG A 40 -24.12 5.90 46.58
N ALA A 41 -23.85 6.95 47.37
CA ALA A 41 -24.77 8.07 47.52
C ALA A 41 -25.04 8.81 46.21
N HIS A 42 -26.29 9.24 46.03
CA HIS A 42 -26.76 9.99 44.86
C HIS A 42 -25.95 11.28 44.67
N GLY A 43 -25.58 11.60 43.42
CA GLY A 43 -24.83 12.83 43.09
C GLY A 43 -23.32 12.80 43.34
N SER A 44 -22.74 11.65 43.72
CA SER A 44 -21.29 11.50 43.84
C SER A 44 -20.59 11.70 42.48
N PRO A 45 -19.42 12.38 42.40
CA PRO A 45 -18.69 12.58 41.14
C PRO A 45 -18.35 11.25 40.44
N GLY A 46 -18.73 11.10 39.18
CA GLY A 46 -18.51 9.89 38.37
C GLY A 46 -19.62 9.68 37.34
N GLU A 47 -19.89 8.41 37.01
CA GLU A 47 -20.93 8.03 36.05
C GLU A 47 -22.38 8.23 36.52
N ASP A 48 -23.31 8.26 35.57
CA ASP A 48 -24.75 8.12 35.81
C ASP A 48 -25.09 6.69 36.27
N HIS A 49 -25.56 6.58 37.51
CA HIS A 49 -25.90 5.33 38.18
C HIS A 49 -27.16 5.50 39.03
N GLU A 50 -27.81 4.40 39.36
CA GLU A 50 -28.86 4.34 40.35
C GLU A 50 -28.26 4.06 41.73
N ALA A 51 -28.53 4.96 42.68
CA ALA A 51 -28.03 4.89 44.04
C ALA A 51 -29.00 4.11 44.94
N LEU A 52 -28.53 3.02 45.55
CA LEU A 52 -29.22 2.31 46.62
C LEU A 52 -28.33 2.24 47.87
N ASP A 53 -28.91 2.09 49.05
CA ASP A 53 -28.14 1.66 50.21
C ASP A 53 -27.91 0.12 50.19
N ASN A 54 -27.11 -0.39 51.12
CA ASN A 54 -26.80 -1.82 51.20
C ASN A 54 -28.04 -2.69 51.49
N ALA A 55 -29.01 -2.19 52.26
CA ALA A 55 -30.22 -2.93 52.62
C ALA A 55 -31.20 -3.01 51.44
N GLN A 56 -31.37 -1.90 50.73
CA GLN A 56 -32.15 -1.80 49.50
C GLN A 56 -31.56 -2.66 48.39
N PHE A 57 -30.24 -2.64 48.22
CA PHE A 57 -29.54 -3.48 47.25
C PHE A 57 -29.77 -4.97 47.55
N ALA A 58 -29.59 -5.39 48.82
CA ALA A 58 -29.81 -6.78 49.23
C ALA A 58 -31.27 -7.21 49.07
N ALA A 59 -32.24 -6.33 49.38
CA ALA A 59 -33.65 -6.61 49.17
C ALA A 59 -33.99 -6.80 47.68
N LEU A 60 -33.38 -6.01 46.79
CA LEU A 60 -33.58 -6.15 45.34
C LEU A 60 -32.90 -7.41 44.80
N GLU A 61 -31.71 -7.75 45.30
CA GLU A 61 -30.98 -8.98 44.97
C GLU A 61 -31.77 -10.23 45.37
N ASN A 62 -32.31 -10.26 46.60
CA ASN A 62 -33.13 -11.37 47.10
C ASN A 62 -34.45 -11.55 46.31
N LYS A 63 -34.96 -10.48 45.69
CA LYS A 63 -36.13 -10.53 44.80
C LYS A 63 -35.80 -10.90 43.36
N GLY A 64 -34.52 -11.18 43.05
CA GLY A 64 -34.07 -11.50 41.70
C GLY A 64 -33.99 -10.31 40.74
N GLY A 65 -34.01 -9.07 41.24
CA GLY A 65 -34.07 -7.87 40.38
C GLY A 65 -32.81 -7.58 39.54
N PHE A 66 -31.75 -8.38 39.70
CA PHE A 66 -30.48 -8.21 39.00
C PHE A 66 -30.20 -9.36 38.02
N LEU A 67 -29.74 -8.99 36.82
CA LEU A 67 -29.10 -9.90 35.87
C LEU A 67 -27.77 -10.42 36.42
N ILE A 68 -26.96 -9.53 37.00
CA ILE A 68 -25.66 -9.85 37.59
C ILE A 68 -25.31 -8.82 38.65
N THR A 69 -24.61 -9.26 39.71
CA THR A 69 -24.07 -8.42 40.78
C THR A 69 -22.60 -8.74 41.03
N TRP A 70 -21.84 -7.76 41.52
CA TRP A 70 -20.46 -7.94 41.96
C TRP A 70 -20.07 -6.90 43.01
N SER A 71 -18.98 -7.18 43.73
CA SER A 71 -18.39 -6.23 44.69
C SER A 71 -17.03 -5.74 44.21
N ALA A 72 -16.77 -4.45 44.34
CA ALA A 72 -15.47 -3.85 44.02
C ALA A 72 -15.26 -2.56 44.84
N HIS A 73 -14.06 -2.32 45.34
CA HIS A 73 -13.71 -1.08 46.08
C HIS A 73 -14.67 -0.76 47.24
N GLY A 74 -15.15 -1.77 47.96
CA GLY A 74 -16.07 -1.59 49.09
C GLY A 74 -17.51 -1.24 48.71
N LEU A 75 -17.84 -1.24 47.41
CA LEU A 75 -19.18 -1.00 46.89
C LEU A 75 -19.74 -2.24 46.20
N LYS A 76 -21.07 -2.40 46.24
CA LYS A 76 -21.79 -3.39 45.42
C LYS A 76 -22.29 -2.74 44.15
N TYR A 77 -22.26 -3.49 43.06
CA TYR A 77 -22.69 -3.09 41.73
C TYR A 77 -23.65 -4.15 41.19
N GLY A 78 -24.67 -3.70 40.49
CA GLY A 78 -25.66 -4.57 39.86
C GLY A 78 -26.13 -4.04 38.52
N LEU A 79 -26.47 -4.96 37.62
CA LEU A 79 -27.17 -4.66 36.37
C LEU A 79 -28.57 -5.27 36.44
N ARG A 80 -29.60 -4.48 36.13
CA ARG A 80 -31.02 -4.86 36.23
C ARG A 80 -31.38 -6.03 35.32
N GLN A 81 -32.30 -6.89 35.76
CA GLN A 81 -32.80 -8.01 34.95
C GLN A 81 -33.56 -7.55 33.69
N GLU A 82 -34.15 -6.35 33.72
CA GLU A 82 -34.87 -5.71 32.61
C GLU A 82 -34.04 -5.59 31.32
N LEU A 83 -32.70 -5.60 31.42
CA LEU A 83 -31.82 -5.59 30.26
C LEU A 83 -32.03 -6.80 29.35
N LEU A 84 -32.44 -7.96 29.89
CA LEU A 84 -32.77 -9.14 29.08
C LEU A 84 -33.96 -8.89 28.16
N HIS A 85 -34.95 -8.11 28.62
CA HIS A 85 -36.09 -7.73 27.79
C HIS A 85 -35.66 -6.82 26.64
N ALA A 86 -34.74 -5.88 26.88
CA ALA A 86 -34.21 -5.04 25.81
C ALA A 86 -33.47 -5.88 24.75
N LEU A 87 -32.68 -6.86 25.17
CA LEU A 87 -32.00 -7.79 24.26
C LEU A 87 -32.99 -8.63 23.45
N SER A 88 -34.07 -9.13 24.06
CA SER A 88 -35.07 -9.93 23.33
C SER A 88 -35.87 -9.12 22.31
N GLN A 89 -35.96 -7.79 22.48
CA GLN A 89 -36.49 -6.85 21.48
C GLN A 89 -35.47 -6.47 20.39
N GLY A 90 -34.28 -7.11 20.37
CA GLY A 90 -33.24 -6.83 19.39
C GLY A 90 -32.38 -5.59 19.68
N ARG A 91 -32.53 -4.95 20.85
CA ARG A 91 -31.73 -3.77 21.20
C ARG A 91 -30.35 -4.18 21.71
N HIS A 92 -29.30 -3.57 21.16
CA HIS A 92 -27.94 -3.75 21.65
C HIS A 92 -27.73 -2.99 22.96
N VAL A 93 -27.17 -3.66 23.97
CA VAL A 93 -26.93 -3.09 25.30
C VAL A 93 -25.44 -2.93 25.53
N ILE A 94 -24.99 -1.75 26.01
CA ILE A 94 -23.62 -1.50 26.43
C ILE A 94 -23.59 -1.34 27.94
N ALA A 95 -22.83 -2.17 28.64
CA ALA A 95 -22.70 -2.11 30.09
C ALA A 95 -21.23 -2.05 30.51
N ASN A 96 -20.90 -1.10 31.40
CA ASN A 96 -19.61 -1.08 32.07
C ASN A 96 -19.60 -2.10 33.21
N GLY A 97 -18.59 -2.95 33.33
CA GLY A 97 -18.52 -3.88 34.45
C GLY A 97 -17.14 -4.45 34.75
N SER A 98 -17.14 -5.50 35.56
CA SER A 98 -15.93 -6.13 36.08
C SER A 98 -15.63 -7.44 35.35
N ARG A 99 -14.33 -7.69 35.09
CA ARG A 99 -13.87 -8.96 34.54
C ARG A 99 -14.30 -10.17 35.38
N ALA A 100 -14.45 -9.98 36.69
CA ALA A 100 -14.79 -11.04 37.64
C ALA A 100 -16.15 -11.71 37.38
N VAL A 101 -17.04 -11.06 36.63
CA VAL A 101 -18.38 -11.59 36.34
C VAL A 101 -18.61 -11.96 34.88
N VAL A 102 -17.58 -11.90 34.04
CA VAL A 102 -17.69 -12.20 32.60
C VAL A 102 -18.23 -13.61 32.37
N GLU A 103 -17.65 -14.62 33.01
CA GLU A 103 -18.08 -16.02 32.84
C GLU A 103 -19.53 -16.24 33.28
N VAL A 104 -19.91 -15.68 34.43
CA VAL A 104 -21.27 -15.81 34.98
C VAL A 104 -22.29 -15.08 34.11
N LEU A 105 -21.96 -13.88 33.63
CA LEU A 105 -22.85 -13.06 32.82
C LEU A 105 -23.05 -13.67 31.43
N ARG A 106 -22.00 -14.25 30.84
CA ARG A 106 -22.07 -14.92 29.53
C ARG A 106 -23.15 -15.99 29.49
N ALA A 107 -23.27 -16.79 30.55
CA ALA A 107 -24.28 -17.86 30.64
C ALA A 107 -25.72 -17.33 30.80
N ARG A 108 -25.90 -16.03 31.06
CA ARG A 108 -27.20 -15.40 31.35
C ARG A 108 -27.74 -14.52 30.22
N VAL A 109 -26.94 -14.24 29.19
CA VAL A 109 -27.34 -13.39 28.06
C VAL A 109 -27.23 -14.17 26.75
N PRO A 110 -28.06 -13.88 25.74
CA PRO A 110 -28.12 -14.65 24.50
C PRO A 110 -26.82 -14.57 23.68
N ARG A 111 -26.26 -13.36 23.55
CA ARG A 111 -24.96 -13.10 22.91
C ARG A 111 -24.23 -12.02 23.67
N MET A 112 -23.00 -12.30 24.09
CA MET A 112 -22.14 -11.37 24.79
C MET A 112 -20.86 -11.11 24.00
N VAL A 113 -20.48 -9.84 23.90
CA VAL A 113 -19.17 -9.42 23.37
C VAL A 113 -18.48 -8.61 24.45
N VAL A 114 -17.31 -9.05 24.89
CA VAL A 114 -16.49 -8.31 25.84
C VAL A 114 -15.68 -7.27 25.10
N VAL A 115 -15.84 -5.99 25.44
CA VAL A 115 -15.01 -4.92 24.89
C VAL A 115 -13.93 -4.57 25.91
N GLU A 116 -12.72 -5.07 25.70
CA GLU A 116 -11.58 -4.84 26.58
C GLU A 116 -10.86 -3.54 26.18
N VAL A 117 -11.09 -2.49 26.96
CA VAL A 117 -10.42 -1.19 26.79
C VAL A 117 -9.07 -1.21 27.50
N SER A 118 -7.99 -0.95 26.77
CA SER A 118 -6.63 -0.89 27.31
C SER A 118 -5.99 0.48 27.07
N ALA A 119 -4.97 0.80 27.87
CA ALA A 119 -4.06 1.92 27.61
C ALA A 119 -2.67 1.59 28.19
N PRO A 120 -1.59 2.20 27.69
CA PRO A 120 -0.24 1.98 28.22
C PRO A 120 -0.14 2.28 29.71
N ALA A 121 0.74 1.56 30.41
CA ALA A 121 0.97 1.70 31.85
C ALA A 121 1.24 3.15 32.28
N SER A 122 2.03 3.90 31.50
CA SER A 122 2.31 5.32 31.70
C SER A 122 1.04 6.19 31.65
N VAL A 123 0.22 5.99 30.61
CA VAL A 123 -1.04 6.72 30.40
C VAL A 123 -2.05 6.41 31.51
N LEU A 124 -2.13 5.14 31.95
CA LEU A 124 -2.98 4.75 33.08
C LEU A 124 -2.52 5.44 34.36
N ALA A 125 -1.21 5.44 34.63
CA ALA A 125 -0.65 6.07 35.82
C ALA A 125 -0.93 7.57 35.87
N GLU A 126 -0.69 8.29 34.77
CA GLU A 126 -1.01 9.72 34.66
C GLU A 126 -2.49 10.01 34.89
N ARG A 127 -3.39 9.26 34.23
CA ARG A 127 -4.84 9.44 34.37
C ARG A 127 -5.37 9.08 35.76
N ILE A 128 -4.73 8.15 36.46
CA ILE A 128 -5.08 7.79 37.83
C ILE A 128 -4.57 8.86 38.81
N LEU A 129 -3.32 9.30 38.67
CA LEU A 129 -2.71 10.35 39.50
C LEU A 129 -3.47 11.68 39.38
N ALA A 130 -3.90 12.04 38.16
CA ALA A 130 -4.69 13.25 37.92
C ALA A 130 -6.03 13.30 38.67
N ARG A 131 -6.53 12.16 39.19
CA ARG A 131 -7.76 12.11 39.99
C ARG A 131 -7.54 12.51 41.45
N GLY A 132 -6.29 12.58 41.91
CA GLY A 132 -5.91 13.07 43.25
C GLY A 132 -6.34 12.20 44.43
N ARG A 133 -6.65 10.92 44.21
CA ARG A 133 -7.24 10.02 45.21
C ARG A 133 -6.31 8.92 45.73
N GLU A 134 -5.12 8.77 45.14
CA GLU A 134 -4.23 7.61 45.35
C GLU A 134 -2.76 8.04 45.36
N THR A 135 -1.92 7.36 46.14
CA THR A 135 -0.46 7.59 46.21
C THR A 135 0.25 6.97 44.99
N PRO A 136 1.43 7.48 44.59
CA PRO A 136 2.18 6.94 43.45
C PRO A 136 2.49 5.43 43.54
N GLU A 137 2.64 4.90 44.76
CA GLU A 137 2.90 3.47 44.97
C GLU A 137 1.65 2.60 44.79
N GLU A 138 0.49 3.08 45.25
CA GLU A 138 -0.82 2.44 44.98
C GLU A 138 -1.15 2.43 43.48
N VAL A 139 -0.76 3.48 42.75
CA VAL A 139 -0.92 3.57 41.29
C VAL A 139 -0.02 2.54 40.58
N ARG A 140 1.26 2.42 40.97
CA ARG A 140 2.16 1.40 40.39
C ARG A 140 1.65 -0.02 40.60
N GLN A 141 1.23 -0.37 41.81
CA GLN A 141 0.70 -1.70 42.12
C GLN A 141 -0.54 -2.04 41.29
N ARG A 142 -1.40 -1.05 41.01
CA ARG A 142 -2.57 -1.22 40.13
C ARG A 142 -2.22 -1.42 38.66
N VAL A 143 -1.22 -0.69 38.18
CA VAL A 143 -0.80 -0.76 36.78
C VAL A 143 -0.03 -2.04 36.48
N MET A 144 0.76 -2.56 37.44
CA MET A 144 1.53 -3.80 37.29
C MET A 144 0.72 -5.07 37.55
N ARG A 145 -0.55 -4.96 37.96
CA ARG A 145 -1.39 -6.13 38.26
C ARG A 145 -1.59 -6.97 36.99
N GLN A 146 -1.03 -8.17 36.99
CA GLN A 146 -1.30 -9.16 35.94
C GLN A 146 -2.77 -9.57 35.99
N VAL A 147 -3.36 -9.68 34.80
CA VAL A 147 -4.77 -10.01 34.63
C VAL A 147 -4.85 -11.33 33.89
N GLU A 148 -5.58 -12.29 34.46
CA GLU A 148 -5.79 -13.58 33.82
C GLU A 148 -6.55 -13.41 32.49
N PRO A 149 -6.14 -14.14 31.44
CA PRO A 149 -6.84 -14.15 30.16
C PRO A 149 -8.25 -14.73 30.33
N PHE A 150 -9.17 -14.28 29.48
CA PHE A 150 -10.52 -14.87 29.40
C PHE A 150 -10.45 -16.29 28.82
N ALA A 151 -11.47 -17.11 29.09
CA ALA A 151 -11.61 -18.41 28.42
C ALA A 151 -11.67 -18.23 26.89
N ALA A 152 -11.17 -19.23 26.14
CA ALA A 152 -10.97 -19.14 24.70
C ALA A 152 -12.26 -18.95 23.88
N ASP A 153 -13.40 -19.26 24.47
CA ASP A 153 -14.74 -19.20 23.89
C ASP A 153 -15.51 -17.92 24.25
N VAL A 154 -14.88 -16.99 24.98
CA VAL A 154 -15.40 -15.63 25.19
C VAL A 154 -15.04 -14.76 23.98
N GLU A 155 -16.03 -14.19 23.31
CA GLU A 155 -15.81 -13.21 22.23
C GLU A 155 -15.29 -11.90 22.84
N VAL A 156 -14.01 -11.56 22.60
CA VAL A 156 -13.35 -10.37 23.13
C VAL A 156 -12.86 -9.48 21.99
N ILE A 157 -13.25 -8.21 22.02
CA ILE A 157 -12.74 -7.16 21.15
C ILE A 157 -11.87 -6.20 21.98
N LYS A 158 -10.61 -6.04 21.58
CA LYS A 158 -9.68 -5.14 22.26
C LYS A 158 -9.74 -3.75 21.64
N VAL A 159 -9.84 -2.73 22.48
CA VAL A 159 -9.85 -1.31 22.08
C VAL A 159 -8.73 -0.60 22.80
N SER A 160 -7.72 -0.14 22.05
CA SER A 160 -6.63 0.67 22.61
C SER A 160 -7.04 2.14 22.69
N ASN A 161 -7.01 2.69 23.91
CA ASN A 161 -7.23 4.11 24.22
C ASN A 161 -5.91 4.79 24.64
N ASP A 162 -4.90 4.61 23.79
CA ASP A 162 -3.51 5.09 23.93
C ASP A 162 -3.26 6.51 23.41
N GLY A 163 -4.18 7.04 22.61
CA GLY A 163 -4.07 8.37 22.01
C GLY A 163 -5.05 9.40 22.60
N THR A 164 -5.54 10.27 21.74
CA THR A 164 -6.56 11.27 22.10
C THR A 164 -7.92 10.61 22.39
N LEU A 165 -8.77 11.28 23.16
CA LEU A 165 -10.13 10.78 23.43
C LEU A 165 -10.93 10.57 22.13
N ALA A 166 -10.77 11.45 21.14
CA ALA A 166 -11.42 11.32 19.83
C ALA A 166 -11.05 10.02 19.10
N GLN A 167 -9.75 9.69 19.06
CA GLN A 167 -9.26 8.44 18.47
C GLN A 167 -9.75 7.22 19.25
N GLY A 168 -9.80 7.32 20.58
CA GLY A 168 -10.37 6.27 21.43
C GLY A 168 -11.85 6.02 21.13
N ILE A 169 -12.63 7.09 20.97
CA ILE A 169 -14.06 7.02 20.63
C ILE A 169 -14.25 6.36 19.26
N GLU A 170 -13.49 6.79 18.25
CA GLU A 170 -13.57 6.23 16.90
C GLU A 170 -13.32 4.71 16.91
N ARG A 171 -12.25 4.26 17.57
CA ARG A 171 -11.91 2.84 17.71
C ARG A 171 -12.98 2.05 18.48
N PHE A 172 -13.51 2.63 19.57
CA PHE A 172 -14.53 1.99 20.38
C PHE A 172 -15.84 1.82 19.60
N VAL A 173 -16.25 2.84 18.87
CA VAL A 173 -17.45 2.82 18.03
C VAL A 173 -17.29 1.83 16.88
N ALA A 174 -16.15 1.84 16.18
CA ALA A 174 -15.86 0.89 15.11
C ALA A 174 -15.90 -0.57 15.61
N ALA A 175 -15.42 -0.83 16.83
CA ALA A 175 -15.50 -2.15 17.46
C ALA A 175 -16.94 -2.61 17.70
N LEU A 176 -17.82 -1.71 18.17
CA LEU A 176 -19.23 -2.01 18.42
C LEU A 176 -19.99 -2.27 17.11
N ASP A 177 -19.82 -1.40 16.11
CA ASP A 177 -20.48 -1.55 14.81
C ASP A 177 -20.11 -2.86 14.14
N ARG A 178 -18.83 -3.21 14.21
CA ARG A 178 -18.30 -4.45 13.63
C ARG A 178 -18.89 -5.70 14.26
N ALA A 179 -19.13 -5.69 15.56
CA ALA A 179 -19.72 -6.83 16.26
C ALA A 179 -21.21 -7.02 15.95
N ILE A 180 -21.91 -5.94 15.59
CA ILE A 180 -23.31 -5.99 15.15
C ILE A 180 -23.46 -6.62 13.77
N GLN A 181 -22.43 -6.51 12.92
CA GLN A 181 -22.49 -7.13 11.60
C GLN A 181 -22.60 -8.66 11.70
N PRO A 182 -23.43 -9.31 10.86
CA PRO A 182 -23.45 -10.76 10.78
C PRO A 182 -22.06 -11.28 10.38
N PRO A 183 -21.69 -12.51 10.79
CA PRO A 183 -20.43 -13.11 10.38
C PRO A 183 -20.32 -13.07 8.85
N ALA A 184 -19.13 -12.72 8.37
CA ALA A 184 -18.86 -12.61 6.94
C ALA A 184 -19.32 -13.90 6.20
N PRO A 185 -20.24 -13.82 5.24
CA PRO A 185 -20.64 -14.98 4.44
C PRO A 185 -19.46 -15.80 3.90
N SER A 186 -18.32 -15.16 3.59
CA SER A 186 -17.11 -15.82 3.13
C SER A 186 -16.13 -16.24 4.24
N MET A 187 -16.51 -16.22 5.53
CA MET A 187 -15.66 -16.69 6.64
C MET A 187 -15.12 -18.10 6.38
N ALA A 188 -15.93 -19.00 5.80
CA ALA A 188 -15.51 -20.36 5.48
C ALA A 188 -14.38 -20.38 4.44
N SER A 189 -14.50 -19.59 3.36
CA SER A 189 -13.45 -19.45 2.34
C SER A 189 -12.17 -18.84 2.91
N MET A 190 -12.27 -17.82 3.76
CA MET A 190 -11.09 -17.24 4.42
C MET A 190 -10.37 -18.29 5.29
N LYS A 191 -11.11 -19.08 6.07
CA LYS A 191 -10.53 -20.16 6.89
C LYS A 191 -9.89 -21.25 6.03
N ALA A 192 -10.58 -21.70 4.98
CA ALA A 192 -10.06 -22.69 4.04
C ALA A 192 -8.73 -22.22 3.42
N LYS A 193 -8.63 -20.95 3.03
CA LYS A 193 -7.37 -20.42 2.53
C LYS A 193 -6.26 -20.42 3.57
N LEU A 194 -6.57 -20.02 4.80
CA LEU A 194 -5.60 -20.03 5.91
C LEU A 194 -5.13 -21.43 6.31
N THR A 195 -5.91 -22.47 6.00
CA THR A 195 -5.51 -23.88 6.17
C THR A 195 -4.79 -24.46 4.96
N GLY A 196 -4.53 -23.65 3.92
CA GLY A 196 -3.76 -24.03 2.72
C GLY A 196 -4.61 -24.52 1.54
N GLU A 197 -5.94 -24.46 1.62
CA GLU A 197 -6.81 -24.82 0.50
C GLU A 197 -6.77 -23.76 -0.61
N ALA A 198 -6.90 -24.21 -1.87
CA ALA A 198 -7.01 -23.31 -3.00
C ALA A 198 -8.42 -22.74 -3.13
N LEU A 199 -8.54 -21.44 -3.36
CA LEU A 199 -9.84 -20.80 -3.58
C LEU A 199 -10.10 -20.52 -5.06
N ASN A 200 -11.36 -20.62 -5.47
CA ASN A 200 -11.79 -20.22 -6.81
C ASN A 200 -12.16 -18.72 -6.88
N GLU A 201 -12.47 -18.26 -8.09
CA GLU A 201 -12.82 -16.86 -8.38
C GLU A 201 -14.00 -16.34 -7.55
N THR A 202 -15.06 -17.14 -7.40
CA THR A 202 -16.25 -16.78 -6.62
C THR A 202 -15.91 -16.62 -5.14
N GLN A 203 -15.08 -17.52 -4.61
CA GLN A 203 -14.66 -17.47 -3.20
C GLN A 203 -13.74 -16.27 -2.93
N TYR A 204 -12.76 -15.98 -3.79
CA TYR A 204 -11.95 -14.77 -3.66
C TYR A 204 -12.79 -13.50 -3.78
N GLY A 205 -13.74 -13.46 -4.72
CA GLY A 205 -14.68 -12.35 -4.87
C GLY A 205 -15.45 -12.08 -3.58
N ALA A 206 -16.08 -13.12 -3.03
CA ALA A 206 -16.84 -13.00 -1.78
C ALA A 206 -15.97 -12.53 -0.60
N VAL A 207 -14.73 -13.04 -0.48
CA VAL A 207 -13.77 -12.57 0.54
C VAL A 207 -13.45 -11.09 0.35
N PHE A 208 -13.17 -10.65 -0.87
CA PHE A 208 -12.86 -9.23 -1.12
C PHE A 208 -14.06 -8.32 -0.85
N ASP A 209 -15.27 -8.74 -1.22
CA ASP A 209 -16.50 -7.99 -0.92
C ASP A 209 -16.71 -7.84 0.59
N ASP A 210 -16.52 -8.92 1.36
CA ASP A 210 -16.64 -8.89 2.82
C ASP A 210 -15.51 -8.09 3.50
N ILE A 211 -14.30 -8.04 2.92
CA ILE A 211 -13.22 -7.16 3.36
C ILE A 211 -13.63 -5.69 3.16
N LEU A 212 -14.13 -5.34 1.96
CA LEU A 212 -14.55 -3.98 1.64
C LEU A 212 -15.79 -3.54 2.44
N ALA A 213 -16.66 -4.49 2.81
CA ALA A 213 -17.80 -4.27 3.69
C ALA A 213 -17.41 -4.20 5.19
N LEU A 214 -16.13 -4.27 5.53
CA LEU A 214 -15.58 -4.20 6.90
C LEU A 214 -16.12 -5.31 7.82
N ARG A 215 -16.42 -6.50 7.28
CA ARG A 215 -16.96 -7.65 8.03
C ARG A 215 -15.89 -8.49 8.71
N TYR A 216 -14.63 -8.34 8.34
CA TYR A 216 -13.48 -9.05 8.92
C TYR A 216 -12.71 -8.21 9.93
N SER A 217 -11.91 -8.85 10.80
CA SER A 217 -10.97 -8.12 11.66
C SER A 217 -9.74 -7.72 10.90
N ASP A 218 -9.06 -6.66 11.34
CA ASP A 218 -7.74 -6.31 10.81
C ASP A 218 -6.77 -7.48 10.94
N ARG A 219 -6.86 -8.26 12.02
CA ARG A 219 -6.08 -9.48 12.22
C ARG A 219 -6.36 -10.51 11.12
N ASP A 220 -7.63 -10.80 10.85
CA ASP A 220 -8.03 -11.82 9.87
C ASP A 220 -7.70 -11.39 8.44
N ILE A 221 -7.94 -10.11 8.12
CA ILE A 221 -7.58 -9.50 6.82
C ILE A 221 -6.07 -9.64 6.62
N ASN A 222 -5.27 -9.20 7.59
CA ASN A 222 -3.82 -9.23 7.46
C ASN A 222 -3.29 -10.67 7.39
N ALA A 223 -3.82 -11.59 8.20
CA ALA A 223 -3.45 -13.00 8.15
C ALA A 223 -3.79 -13.62 6.78
N PHE A 224 -4.99 -13.39 6.27
CA PHE A 224 -5.44 -13.90 4.99
C PHE A 224 -4.59 -13.34 3.84
N LEU A 225 -4.42 -12.02 3.76
CA LEU A 225 -3.69 -11.38 2.68
C LEU A 225 -2.20 -11.74 2.70
N LEU A 226 -1.60 -11.87 3.89
CA LEU A 226 -0.22 -12.35 4.04
C LEU A 226 -0.09 -13.78 3.52
N HIS A 227 -0.92 -14.69 4.01
CA HIS A 227 -0.89 -16.10 3.60
C HIS A 227 -1.16 -16.24 2.09
N ALA A 228 -2.19 -15.55 1.59
CA ALA A 228 -2.52 -15.54 0.18
C ALA A 228 -1.42 -14.89 -0.67
N SER A 229 -0.65 -13.92 -0.17
CA SER A 229 0.44 -13.34 -0.98
C SER A 229 1.61 -14.30 -1.24
N GLN A 230 1.80 -15.30 -0.35
CA GLN A 230 2.90 -16.26 -0.38
C GLN A 230 2.52 -17.61 -0.98
N HIS A 231 1.22 -17.97 -0.93
CA HIS A 231 0.74 -19.30 -1.30
C HIS A 231 -0.37 -19.21 -2.35
N LEU A 232 -0.03 -18.91 -3.61
CA LEU A 232 -0.98 -18.98 -4.74
C LEU A 232 -0.52 -19.99 -5.78
N THR A 233 -1.41 -20.90 -6.15
CA THR A 233 -1.27 -21.64 -7.41
C THR A 233 -1.55 -20.71 -8.60
N ASP A 234 -1.14 -21.10 -9.81
CA ASP A 234 -1.37 -20.30 -11.03
C ASP A 234 -2.88 -20.03 -11.26
N ALA A 235 -3.71 -21.05 -11.04
CA ALA A 235 -5.17 -20.95 -11.11
C ALA A 235 -5.73 -19.95 -10.09
N GLU A 236 -5.17 -19.90 -8.88
CA GLU A 236 -5.56 -18.92 -7.88
C GLU A 236 -5.10 -17.51 -8.23
N VAL A 237 -3.92 -17.32 -8.84
CA VAL A 237 -3.50 -16.00 -9.33
C VAL A 237 -4.50 -15.47 -10.35
N LEU A 238 -4.98 -16.32 -11.27
CA LEU A 238 -6.04 -15.96 -12.20
C LEU A 238 -7.36 -15.63 -11.47
N ALA A 239 -7.76 -16.46 -10.52
CA ALA A 239 -8.98 -16.23 -9.72
C ALA A 239 -8.92 -14.89 -8.96
N VAL A 240 -7.80 -14.58 -8.32
CA VAL A 240 -7.55 -13.30 -7.65
C VAL A 240 -7.59 -12.16 -8.66
N ALA A 241 -6.97 -12.30 -9.83
CA ALA A 241 -6.96 -11.26 -10.85
C ALA A 241 -8.37 -10.92 -11.34
N LYS A 242 -9.20 -11.93 -11.60
CA LYS A 242 -10.60 -11.76 -11.99
C LYS A 242 -11.46 -11.16 -10.88
N ALA A 243 -11.32 -11.65 -9.65
CA ALA A 243 -12.02 -11.10 -8.50
C ALA A 243 -11.67 -9.62 -8.28
N ARG A 244 -10.38 -9.26 -8.38
CA ARG A 244 -9.90 -7.88 -8.27
C ARG A 244 -10.36 -6.99 -9.42
N ALA A 245 -10.39 -7.50 -10.65
CA ALA A 245 -10.82 -6.74 -11.82
C ALA A 245 -12.27 -6.23 -11.70
N ARG A 246 -13.12 -6.93 -10.93
CA ARG A 246 -14.51 -6.52 -10.64
C ARG A 246 -14.62 -5.38 -9.63
N LEU A 247 -13.59 -5.13 -8.83
CA LEU A 247 -13.60 -4.07 -7.81
C LEU A 247 -13.52 -2.66 -8.41
N SER A 248 -13.16 -2.54 -9.69
CA SER A 248 -13.04 -1.25 -10.37
C SER A 248 -13.70 -1.31 -11.75
N PRO A 249 -14.65 -0.41 -12.06
CA PRO A 249 -15.29 -0.37 -13.36
C PRO A 249 -14.28 -0.27 -14.50
N ARG A 250 -14.49 -1.07 -15.56
CA ARG A 250 -13.66 -1.03 -16.76
C ARG A 250 -13.95 0.22 -17.59
N ILE A 251 -12.91 0.83 -18.16
CA ILE A 251 -13.04 1.85 -19.21
C ILE A 251 -13.22 1.16 -20.56
N GLY A 252 -14.27 1.54 -21.31
CA GLY A 252 -14.50 1.08 -22.68
C GLY A 252 -13.99 2.12 -23.67
N TRP A 253 -13.31 1.67 -24.73
CA TRP A 253 -12.62 2.53 -25.70
C TRP A 253 -13.16 2.44 -27.13
N ASP A 254 -14.14 1.57 -27.39
CA ASP A 254 -14.66 1.27 -28.74
C ASP A 254 -13.56 0.97 -29.79
N GLU A 255 -12.46 0.37 -29.33
CA GLU A 255 -11.32 0.02 -30.14
C GLU A 255 -10.91 -1.43 -29.87
N ARG A 256 -10.54 -2.15 -30.95
CA ARG A 256 -10.09 -3.54 -30.84
C ARG A 256 -8.73 -3.68 -30.16
N ILE A 257 -7.85 -2.69 -30.35
CA ILE A 257 -6.46 -2.71 -29.85
C ILE A 257 -6.21 -1.46 -29.02
N VAL A 258 -6.29 -1.64 -27.71
CA VAL A 258 -5.83 -0.70 -26.69
C VAL A 258 -4.61 -1.30 -26.02
N VAL A 259 -3.48 -0.59 -26.07
CA VAL A 259 -2.18 -1.12 -25.65
C VAL A 259 -1.75 -0.54 -24.30
N ASP A 260 -0.92 -1.28 -23.56
CA ASP A 260 -0.27 -0.80 -22.34
C ASP A 260 1.10 -1.46 -22.17
N LYS A 261 1.97 -0.85 -21.37
CA LYS A 261 3.27 -1.37 -20.97
C LYS A 261 3.38 -1.35 -19.45
N HIS A 262 3.77 -2.47 -18.87
CA HIS A 262 4.16 -2.55 -17.47
C HIS A 262 5.60 -2.98 -17.31
N SER A 263 6.22 -2.67 -16.17
CA SER A 263 7.51 -3.21 -15.78
C SER A 263 7.42 -3.64 -14.33
N MET A 264 8.00 -4.79 -14.00
CA MET A 264 8.17 -5.19 -12.60
C MET A 264 9.05 -4.21 -11.83
N GLY A 265 9.84 -3.39 -12.54
CA GLY A 265 10.69 -2.36 -12.00
C GLY A 265 11.90 -2.97 -11.27
N GLY A 266 12.43 -2.24 -10.29
CA GLY A 266 13.65 -2.63 -9.57
C GLY A 266 14.93 -2.09 -10.18
N ILE A 267 14.90 -1.61 -11.43
CA ILE A 267 16.04 -0.95 -12.08
C ILE A 267 15.86 0.58 -12.02
N PRO A 268 16.82 1.31 -11.43
CA PRO A 268 16.77 2.77 -11.40
C PRO A 268 16.95 3.38 -12.79
N GLY A 269 16.40 4.59 -13.00
CA GLY A 269 16.55 5.33 -14.26
C GLY A 269 15.70 4.81 -15.44
N SER A 270 15.06 3.65 -15.31
CA SER A 270 14.25 3.03 -16.38
C SER A 270 12.90 3.74 -16.60
N ARG A 271 12.92 4.93 -17.21
CA ARG A 271 11.72 5.69 -17.63
C ARG A 271 11.37 5.55 -19.10
N ILE A 272 11.67 4.39 -19.69
CA ILE A 272 11.30 4.06 -21.06
C ILE A 272 9.80 4.25 -21.33
N THR A 273 8.92 4.09 -20.34
CA THR A 273 7.47 4.30 -20.49
C THR A 273 7.14 5.71 -21.01
N LEU A 274 7.87 6.75 -20.58
CA LEU A 274 7.65 8.13 -21.04
C LEU A 274 8.16 8.36 -22.47
N ILE A 275 8.82 7.38 -23.09
CA ILE A 275 9.27 7.40 -24.49
C ILE A 275 8.38 6.46 -25.34
N VAL A 276 8.08 5.27 -24.81
CA VAL A 276 7.21 4.27 -25.46
C VAL A 276 5.81 4.83 -25.69
N VAL A 277 5.17 5.45 -24.68
CA VAL A 277 3.81 5.97 -24.82
C VAL A 277 3.74 7.03 -25.92
N PRO A 278 4.64 8.03 -25.99
CA PRO A 278 4.65 8.98 -27.10
C PRO A 278 4.90 8.37 -28.49
N ILE A 279 5.76 7.36 -28.62
CA ILE A 279 5.97 6.67 -29.91
C ILE A 279 4.69 5.97 -30.36
N VAL A 280 4.06 5.21 -29.45
CA VAL A 280 2.84 4.43 -29.72
C VAL A 280 1.65 5.34 -30.04
N THR A 281 1.48 6.44 -29.31
CA THR A 281 0.41 7.42 -29.55
C THR A 281 0.66 8.24 -30.81
N ALA A 282 1.93 8.54 -31.16
CA ALA A 282 2.28 9.20 -32.41
C ALA A 282 1.97 8.35 -33.65
N PHE A 283 2.03 7.02 -33.51
CA PHE A 283 1.55 6.07 -34.51
C PHE A 283 0.02 6.08 -34.60
N GLY A 284 -0.67 6.13 -33.45
CA GLY A 284 -2.14 6.31 -33.38
C GLY A 284 -2.87 5.30 -32.49
N LEU A 285 -2.16 4.36 -31.84
CA LEU A 285 -2.80 3.41 -30.92
C LEU A 285 -3.18 4.08 -29.60
N ALA A 286 -4.33 3.69 -29.03
CA ALA A 286 -4.77 4.14 -27.73
C ALA A 286 -3.92 3.50 -26.61
N MET A 287 -3.36 4.32 -25.71
CA MET A 287 -2.53 3.87 -24.58
C MET A 287 -2.88 4.60 -23.27
N PRO A 288 -3.95 4.18 -22.55
CA PRO A 288 -4.37 4.73 -21.27
C PRO A 288 -3.47 4.25 -20.11
N LYS A 289 -2.19 4.59 -20.17
CA LYS A 289 -1.17 4.06 -19.26
C LYS A 289 -1.44 4.47 -17.82
N THR A 290 -1.75 3.49 -16.96
CA THR A 290 -1.82 3.71 -15.51
C THR A 290 -0.58 3.15 -14.79
N SER A 291 -0.06 3.90 -13.81
CA SER A 291 1.16 3.57 -13.08
C SER A 291 1.01 3.85 -11.59
N SER A 292 1.73 3.10 -10.75
CA SER A 292 1.91 3.50 -9.36
C SER A 292 3.01 4.56 -9.25
N ARG A 293 3.04 5.26 -8.12
CA ARG A 293 4.22 5.99 -7.66
C ARG A 293 5.33 5.03 -7.25
N ALA A 294 6.53 5.56 -7.08
CA ALA A 294 7.62 4.88 -6.41
C ALA A 294 7.15 4.41 -5.04
N ILE A 295 7.65 3.23 -4.67
CA ILE A 295 7.43 2.65 -3.35
C ILE A 295 8.79 2.48 -2.68
N THR A 296 9.68 1.74 -3.32
CA THR A 296 11.07 1.51 -2.86
C THR A 296 12.11 2.10 -3.82
N SER A 297 11.71 2.52 -5.02
CA SER A 297 12.59 3.16 -6.00
C SER A 297 12.73 4.65 -5.73
N ALA A 298 13.80 5.27 -6.26
CA ALA A 298 14.01 6.72 -6.17
C ALA A 298 13.00 7.53 -6.99
N ALA A 299 12.34 6.90 -7.95
CA ALA A 299 11.24 7.46 -8.71
C ALA A 299 10.34 6.35 -9.25
N GLY A 300 9.07 6.66 -9.50
CA GLY A 300 8.13 5.86 -10.28
C GLY A 300 7.74 6.59 -11.56
N THR A 301 7.05 5.89 -12.47
CA THR A 301 6.58 6.48 -13.73
C THR A 301 5.62 7.64 -13.48
N ALA A 302 4.73 7.53 -12.48
CA ALA A 302 3.83 8.62 -12.12
C ALA A 302 4.60 9.82 -11.53
N ASP A 303 5.61 9.60 -10.68
CA ASP A 303 6.41 10.70 -10.11
C ASP A 303 7.19 11.44 -11.19
N ALA A 304 7.76 10.72 -12.16
CA ALA A 304 8.40 11.32 -13.32
C ALA A 304 7.41 12.16 -14.14
N MET A 305 6.23 11.62 -14.49
CA MET A 305 5.23 12.39 -15.25
C MET A 305 4.73 13.64 -14.49
N GLU A 306 4.64 13.57 -13.15
CA GLU A 306 4.22 14.69 -12.30
C GLU A 306 5.16 15.91 -12.34
N THR A 307 6.40 15.71 -12.80
CA THR A 307 7.32 16.83 -13.03
C THR A 307 6.84 17.76 -14.14
N VAL A 308 6.01 17.27 -15.08
CA VAL A 308 5.57 18.02 -16.27
C VAL A 308 4.05 18.13 -16.43
N ALA A 309 3.24 17.23 -15.87
CA ALA A 309 1.79 17.23 -16.01
C ALA A 309 1.06 16.69 -14.77
N CYS A 310 -0.25 16.90 -14.67
CA CYS A 310 -1.06 16.24 -13.65
C CYS A 310 -1.11 14.71 -13.88
N VAL A 311 -1.02 13.96 -12.77
CA VAL A 311 -1.12 12.49 -12.78
C VAL A 311 -2.31 11.97 -11.97
N ASP A 312 -2.89 12.79 -11.09
CA ASP A 312 -4.07 12.43 -10.29
C ASP A 312 -5.35 12.68 -11.09
N LEU A 313 -5.59 11.78 -12.06
CA LEU A 313 -6.67 11.90 -13.04
C LEU A 313 -7.91 11.12 -12.61
N THR A 314 -9.10 11.65 -12.91
CA THR A 314 -10.35 10.89 -12.83
C THR A 314 -10.53 10.00 -14.08
N ARG A 315 -11.51 9.09 -14.05
CA ARG A 315 -11.88 8.29 -15.23
C ARG A 315 -12.23 9.17 -16.44
N ALA A 316 -12.96 10.26 -16.21
CA ALA A 316 -13.35 11.19 -17.26
C ALA A 316 -12.13 11.93 -17.84
N ASP A 317 -11.17 12.31 -17.00
CA ASP A 317 -9.92 12.93 -17.46
C ASP A 317 -9.10 11.96 -18.31
N VAL A 318 -9.02 10.68 -17.92
CA VAL A 318 -8.34 9.64 -18.70
C VAL A 318 -9.01 9.46 -20.07
N GLN A 319 -10.34 9.43 -20.12
CA GLN A 319 -11.07 9.33 -21.40
C GLN A 319 -10.78 10.52 -22.31
N ARG A 320 -10.88 11.75 -21.78
CA ARG A 320 -10.54 12.97 -22.52
C ARG A 320 -9.10 12.97 -23.04
N CYS A 321 -8.13 12.59 -22.20
CA CYS A 321 -6.72 12.55 -22.63
C CYS A 321 -6.49 11.57 -23.79
N VAL A 322 -7.15 10.41 -23.77
CA VAL A 322 -7.03 9.42 -24.85
C VAL A 322 -7.77 9.86 -26.10
N GLU A 323 -8.92 10.52 -25.98
CA GLU A 323 -9.63 11.12 -27.11
C GLU A 323 -8.79 12.20 -27.81
N GLU A 324 -8.14 13.08 -27.04
CA GLU A 324 -7.38 14.23 -27.56
C GLU A 324 -5.95 13.86 -28.00
N ALA A 325 -5.26 13.00 -27.26
CA ALA A 325 -3.83 12.73 -27.42
C ALA A 325 -3.49 11.24 -27.63
N ARG A 326 -4.49 10.36 -27.73
CA ARG A 326 -4.36 8.89 -27.86
C ARG A 326 -3.71 8.21 -26.66
N GLY A 327 -3.32 8.93 -25.62
CA GLY A 327 -2.75 8.32 -24.43
C GLY A 327 -2.64 9.27 -23.25
N CYS A 328 -2.38 8.67 -22.10
CA CYS A 328 -2.08 9.38 -20.86
C CYS A 328 -1.15 8.52 -20.00
N ILE A 329 -0.45 9.12 -19.04
CA ILE A 329 0.30 8.47 -17.97
C ILE A 329 -0.29 8.94 -16.64
N ALA A 330 -1.24 8.17 -16.12
CA ALA A 330 -1.99 8.49 -14.90
C ALA A 330 -1.48 7.69 -13.70
N TRP A 331 -1.64 8.25 -12.50
CA TRP A 331 -1.45 7.53 -11.25
C TRP A 331 -2.68 6.65 -10.96
N ASN A 332 -2.45 5.42 -10.50
CA ASN A 332 -3.51 4.46 -10.18
C ASN A 332 -4.47 4.94 -9.06
N GLY A 333 -4.08 5.92 -8.24
CA GLY A 333 -4.76 6.33 -7.01
C GLY A 333 -6.28 6.43 -7.12
N ARG A 334 -6.80 7.47 -7.79
CA ARG A 334 -8.25 7.67 -7.97
C ARG A 334 -8.92 6.69 -8.95
N LEU A 335 -8.14 5.90 -9.69
CA LEU A 335 -8.65 5.10 -10.80
C LEU A 335 -8.98 3.66 -10.41
N ASN A 336 -8.04 2.96 -9.78
CA ASN A 336 -8.13 1.51 -9.56
C ASN A 336 -7.27 1.03 -8.39
N HIS A 337 -7.02 1.90 -7.42
CA HIS A 337 -6.35 1.56 -6.16
C HIS A 337 -7.39 1.21 -5.09
N SER A 338 -7.21 0.07 -4.42
CA SER A 338 -8.17 -0.45 -3.43
C SER A 338 -7.59 -0.53 -2.02
N LEU A 339 -8.45 -0.63 -1.01
CA LEU A 339 -8.04 -0.89 0.38
C LEU A 339 -7.20 -2.17 0.52
N ILE A 340 -7.45 -3.17 -0.33
CA ILE A 340 -6.66 -4.41 -0.36
C ILE A 340 -5.22 -4.11 -0.78
N ASP A 341 -5.02 -3.19 -1.72
CA ASP A 341 -3.68 -2.75 -2.10
C ASP A 341 -2.98 -2.09 -0.93
N ASP A 342 -3.63 -1.17 -0.22
CA ASP A 342 -3.04 -0.51 0.97
C ASP A 342 -2.64 -1.51 2.04
N ARG A 343 -3.53 -2.46 2.35
CA ARG A 343 -3.27 -3.50 3.36
C ARG A 343 -2.09 -4.38 2.99
N ILE A 344 -2.03 -4.89 1.76
CA ILE A 344 -0.90 -5.73 1.33
C ILE A 344 0.41 -4.98 1.36
N ASN A 345 0.38 -3.76 0.85
CA ASN A 345 1.54 -2.89 0.82
C ASN A 345 2.08 -2.59 2.22
N ALA A 346 1.23 -2.50 3.25
CA ALA A 346 1.66 -2.23 4.62
C ALA A 346 2.60 -3.30 5.20
N PHE A 347 2.52 -4.57 4.75
CA PHE A 347 3.35 -5.65 5.29
C PHE A 347 4.36 -6.23 4.31
N THR A 348 4.05 -6.35 3.01
CA THR A 348 5.03 -6.90 2.05
C THR A 348 6.24 -5.97 1.90
N ARG A 349 6.05 -4.66 2.06
CA ARG A 349 7.09 -3.66 1.84
C ARG A 349 8.13 -3.58 2.98
N PRO A 350 7.77 -3.50 4.27
CA PRO A 350 8.78 -3.44 5.34
C PRO A 350 9.49 -4.78 5.55
N LEU A 351 8.80 -5.89 5.29
CA LEU A 351 9.29 -7.24 5.55
C LEU A 351 9.98 -7.89 4.35
N GLY A 352 9.99 -7.23 3.17
CA GLY A 352 10.64 -7.73 1.96
C GLY A 352 10.08 -9.06 1.46
N LEU A 353 8.79 -9.32 1.69
CA LEU A 353 8.18 -10.62 1.38
C LEU A 353 8.01 -10.81 -0.12
N ASP A 354 8.35 -12.01 -0.62
CA ASP A 354 8.03 -12.38 -1.99
C ASP A 354 6.53 -12.39 -2.19
N SER A 355 6.09 -11.52 -3.10
CA SER A 355 4.71 -11.30 -3.48
C SER A 355 4.58 -11.19 -5.00
N ASN A 356 5.50 -11.80 -5.75
CA ASN A 356 5.53 -11.73 -7.21
C ASN A 356 4.24 -12.27 -7.83
N ARG A 357 3.75 -13.42 -7.35
CA ARG A 357 2.48 -14.02 -7.81
C ARG A 357 1.28 -13.12 -7.54
N TRP A 358 1.19 -12.53 -6.35
CA TRP A 358 0.16 -11.53 -6.05
C TRP A 358 0.27 -10.30 -6.94
N SER A 359 1.50 -9.86 -7.23
CA SER A 359 1.77 -8.70 -8.09
C SER A 359 1.26 -8.93 -9.51
N VAL A 360 1.36 -10.15 -10.06
CA VAL A 360 0.76 -10.48 -11.38
C VAL A 360 -0.74 -10.17 -11.38
N ALA A 361 -1.48 -10.68 -10.39
CA ALA A 361 -2.92 -10.44 -10.28
C ALA A 361 -3.25 -8.95 -10.08
N SER A 362 -2.48 -8.25 -9.24
CA SER A 362 -2.67 -6.81 -8.99
C SER A 362 -2.38 -5.96 -10.22
N ILE A 363 -1.34 -6.28 -10.98
CA ILE A 363 -0.93 -5.54 -12.18
C ILE A 363 -1.97 -5.73 -13.29
N LEU A 364 -2.31 -6.98 -13.61
CA LEU A 364 -3.21 -7.26 -14.73
C LEU A 364 -4.64 -6.83 -14.46
N SER A 365 -5.15 -6.96 -13.23
CA SER A 365 -6.48 -6.43 -12.89
C SER A 365 -6.58 -4.92 -13.14
N LYS A 366 -5.55 -4.14 -12.78
CA LYS A 366 -5.52 -2.69 -13.02
C LYS A 366 -5.43 -2.34 -14.51
N LYS A 367 -4.63 -3.08 -15.27
CA LYS A 367 -4.52 -2.93 -16.73
C LYS A 367 -5.85 -3.24 -17.43
N TRP A 368 -6.52 -4.29 -16.98
CA TRP A 368 -7.84 -4.66 -17.46
C TRP A 368 -8.88 -3.56 -17.17
N SER A 369 -8.91 -3.02 -15.93
CA SER A 369 -9.83 -1.93 -15.57
C SER A 369 -9.56 -0.64 -16.36
N ALA A 370 -8.31 -0.36 -16.73
CA ALA A 370 -7.97 0.74 -17.64
C ALA A 370 -8.45 0.51 -19.09
N GLY A 371 -9.01 -0.66 -19.40
CA GLY A 371 -9.55 -1.01 -20.71
C GLY A 371 -8.53 -1.63 -21.67
N SER A 372 -7.29 -1.85 -21.23
CA SER A 372 -6.24 -2.41 -22.07
C SER A 372 -6.60 -3.81 -22.57
N THR A 373 -6.24 -4.07 -23.82
CA THR A 373 -6.49 -5.36 -24.52
C THR A 373 -5.19 -6.08 -24.81
N HIS A 374 -4.11 -5.33 -25.06
CA HIS A 374 -2.77 -5.86 -25.32
C HIS A 374 -1.80 -5.24 -24.33
N VAL A 375 -1.00 -6.05 -23.63
CA VAL A 375 -0.09 -5.55 -22.60
C VAL A 375 1.27 -6.21 -22.72
N ILE A 376 2.31 -5.39 -22.79
CA ILE A 376 3.69 -5.86 -22.75
C ILE A 376 4.26 -5.70 -21.35
N ILE A 377 4.91 -6.74 -20.84
CA ILE A 377 5.47 -6.80 -19.49
C ILE A 377 6.99 -6.86 -19.59
N ASP A 378 7.66 -5.88 -19.00
CA ASP A 378 9.11 -5.82 -18.82
C ASP A 378 9.51 -6.50 -17.51
N LEU A 379 10.36 -7.53 -17.61
CA LEU A 379 10.87 -8.32 -16.50
C LEU A 379 12.41 -8.17 -16.40
N PRO A 380 12.92 -7.06 -15.84
CA PRO A 380 14.36 -6.90 -15.69
C PRO A 380 14.95 -7.97 -14.76
N CYS A 381 15.98 -8.66 -15.23
CA CYS A 381 16.66 -9.72 -14.51
C CYS A 381 18.13 -9.35 -14.29
N GLY A 382 18.60 -9.47 -13.05
CA GLY A 382 19.98 -9.15 -12.70
C GLY A 382 20.29 -9.34 -11.22
N PRO A 383 21.57 -9.31 -10.82
CA PRO A 383 21.99 -9.65 -9.46
C PRO A 383 21.37 -8.79 -8.35
N ARG A 384 20.98 -7.55 -8.68
CA ARG A 384 20.36 -6.58 -7.78
C ARG A 384 18.93 -6.21 -8.18
N ALA A 385 18.40 -6.84 -9.23
CA ALA A 385 17.03 -6.63 -9.67
C ALA A 385 16.06 -7.40 -8.77
N LYS A 386 14.75 -7.14 -8.93
CA LYS A 386 13.72 -7.93 -8.24
C LYS A 386 13.74 -9.40 -8.64
N LEU A 387 14.08 -9.67 -9.90
CA LEU A 387 14.24 -11.01 -10.44
C LEU A 387 15.74 -11.26 -10.59
N THR A 388 16.25 -12.27 -9.90
CA THR A 388 17.71 -12.51 -9.84
C THR A 388 18.16 -13.64 -10.76
N SER A 389 17.22 -14.45 -11.22
CA SER A 389 17.47 -15.65 -12.03
C SER A 389 16.59 -15.64 -13.28
N GLU A 390 17.19 -15.91 -14.44
CA GLU A 390 16.41 -15.96 -15.68
C GLU A 390 15.33 -17.05 -15.70
N PRO A 391 15.55 -18.29 -15.18
CA PRO A 391 14.48 -19.26 -14.98
C PRO A 391 13.28 -18.70 -14.20
N GLU A 392 13.53 -17.98 -13.11
CA GLU A 392 12.48 -17.36 -12.28
C GLU A 392 11.72 -16.30 -13.10
N ALA A 393 12.45 -15.43 -13.80
CA ALA A 393 11.86 -14.40 -14.65
C ALA A 393 11.01 -15.00 -15.78
N ARG A 394 11.47 -16.08 -16.41
CA ARG A 394 10.71 -16.81 -17.46
C ARG A 394 9.44 -17.45 -16.90
N ALA A 395 9.51 -18.10 -15.74
CA ALA A 395 8.35 -18.69 -15.09
C ALA A 395 7.31 -17.61 -14.72
N LEU A 396 7.76 -16.46 -14.21
CA LEU A 396 6.87 -15.33 -13.92
C LEU A 396 6.26 -14.75 -15.20
N GLY A 397 7.02 -14.69 -16.30
CA GLY A 397 6.52 -14.28 -17.61
C GLY A 397 5.40 -15.19 -18.12
N GLN A 398 5.59 -16.50 -18.06
CA GLN A 398 4.55 -17.49 -18.41
C GLN A 398 3.29 -17.31 -17.55
N LEU A 399 3.45 -17.01 -16.25
CA LEU A 399 2.33 -16.73 -15.38
C LEU A 399 1.58 -15.45 -15.78
N PHE A 400 2.29 -14.38 -16.17
CA PHE A 400 1.66 -13.16 -16.72
C PHE A 400 0.84 -13.46 -17.97
N GLU A 401 1.37 -14.26 -18.88
CA GLU A 401 0.71 -14.63 -20.13
C GLU A 401 -0.53 -15.50 -19.88
N TYR A 402 -0.41 -16.50 -19.00
CA TYR A 402 -1.53 -17.36 -18.56
C TYR A 402 -2.66 -16.55 -17.94
N VAL A 403 -2.35 -15.67 -16.98
CA VAL A 403 -3.36 -14.84 -16.30
C VAL A 403 -3.96 -13.82 -17.26
N GLY A 404 -3.14 -13.23 -18.13
CA GLY A 404 -3.57 -12.31 -19.19
C GLY A 404 -4.60 -12.94 -20.11
N ALA A 405 -4.30 -14.13 -20.64
CA ALA A 405 -5.22 -14.90 -21.48
C ALA A 405 -6.54 -15.20 -20.72
N GLY A 406 -6.45 -15.59 -19.44
CA GLY A 406 -7.62 -15.83 -18.60
C GLY A 406 -8.49 -14.60 -18.31
N LEU A 407 -7.95 -13.39 -18.43
CA LEU A 407 -8.67 -12.11 -18.35
C LEU A 407 -9.18 -11.61 -19.72
N GLY A 408 -8.89 -12.34 -20.81
CA GLY A 408 -9.21 -11.94 -22.18
C GLY A 408 -8.29 -10.85 -22.71
N MET A 409 -7.03 -10.81 -22.27
CA MET A 409 -6.01 -9.88 -22.73
C MET A 409 -4.90 -10.62 -23.47
N HIS A 410 -4.36 -10.01 -24.53
CA HIS A 410 -3.12 -10.46 -25.16
C HIS A 410 -1.94 -9.91 -24.34
N VAL A 411 -1.25 -10.77 -23.61
CA VAL A 411 -0.09 -10.37 -22.80
C VAL A 411 1.18 -10.98 -23.40
N LYS A 412 2.25 -10.19 -23.49
CA LYS A 412 3.59 -10.66 -23.85
C LYS A 412 4.58 -10.24 -22.76
N ALA A 413 5.27 -11.19 -22.17
CA ALA A 413 6.29 -10.92 -21.16
C ALA A 413 7.70 -11.04 -21.73
N MET A 414 8.57 -10.06 -21.43
CA MET A 414 9.95 -10.01 -21.92
C MET A 414 10.92 -9.90 -20.76
N VAL A 415 11.80 -10.89 -20.65
CA VAL A 415 12.95 -10.83 -19.76
C VAL A 415 13.99 -9.89 -20.36
N THR A 416 14.41 -8.88 -19.62
CA THR A 416 15.37 -7.87 -20.07
C THR A 416 16.57 -7.76 -19.14
N ASP A 417 17.66 -7.15 -19.60
CA ASP A 417 18.82 -6.90 -18.75
C ASP A 417 18.48 -5.91 -17.62
N GLY A 418 18.82 -6.32 -16.39
CA GLY A 418 18.66 -5.57 -15.15
C GLY A 418 19.96 -5.47 -14.34
N LYS A 419 21.13 -5.60 -14.98
CA LYS A 419 22.44 -5.54 -14.30
C LYS A 419 22.88 -4.13 -13.89
N ALA A 420 22.45 -3.10 -14.63
CA ALA A 420 22.86 -1.72 -14.43
C ALA A 420 21.66 -0.75 -14.43
N PRO A 421 21.82 0.46 -13.86
CA PRO A 421 20.90 1.57 -14.11
C PRO A 421 20.69 1.80 -15.61
N ILE A 422 19.53 2.33 -15.98
CA ILE A 422 19.24 2.72 -17.36
C ILE A 422 19.21 4.24 -17.44
N GLY A 423 19.91 4.83 -18.40
CA GLY A 423 20.08 6.27 -18.49
C GLY A 423 21.09 6.83 -17.49
N ARG A 424 21.15 8.17 -17.40
CA ARG A 424 22.07 8.92 -16.53
C ARG A 424 21.39 9.39 -15.25
N GLY A 425 20.11 9.77 -15.34
CA GLY A 425 19.32 10.31 -14.24
C GLY A 425 18.66 9.23 -13.39
N VAL A 426 18.75 9.36 -12.08
CA VAL A 426 18.00 8.57 -11.10
C VAL A 426 17.25 9.52 -10.17
N GLY A 427 15.93 9.57 -10.26
CA GLY A 427 15.07 10.55 -9.59
C GLY A 427 14.15 11.28 -10.58
N PRO A 428 13.00 11.82 -10.15
CA PRO A 428 11.91 12.17 -11.07
C PRO A 428 12.29 13.19 -12.16
N ALA A 429 12.84 14.35 -11.80
CA ALA A 429 13.21 15.38 -12.77
C ALA A 429 14.42 15.00 -13.63
N LEU A 430 15.40 14.30 -13.06
CA LEU A 430 16.59 13.83 -13.79
C LEU A 430 16.23 12.75 -14.82
N GLU A 431 15.31 11.85 -14.49
CA GLU A 431 14.83 10.85 -15.44
C GLU A 431 13.99 11.47 -16.56
N VAL A 432 13.19 12.51 -16.27
CA VAL A 432 12.47 13.25 -17.33
C VAL A 432 13.42 14.05 -18.22
N ARG A 433 14.52 14.60 -17.68
CA ARG A 433 15.58 15.20 -18.50
C ARG A 433 16.10 14.20 -19.54
N ASP A 434 16.42 12.99 -19.11
CA ASP A 434 16.92 11.94 -20.01
C ASP A 434 15.90 11.52 -21.06
N VAL A 435 14.62 11.39 -20.67
CA VAL A 435 13.51 11.18 -21.61
C VAL A 435 13.46 12.27 -22.67
N ARG A 436 13.58 13.54 -22.26
CA ARG A 436 13.53 14.68 -23.20
C ARG A 436 14.70 14.63 -24.19
N LEU A 437 15.91 14.30 -23.72
CA LEU A 437 17.08 14.17 -24.59
C LEU A 437 16.87 13.09 -25.66
N VAL A 438 16.28 11.95 -25.29
CA VAL A 438 15.93 10.90 -26.27
C VAL A 438 14.87 11.40 -27.25
N LEU A 439 13.78 12.00 -26.77
CA LEU A 439 12.69 12.49 -27.62
C LEU A 439 13.12 13.62 -28.57
N THR A 440 14.11 14.43 -28.20
CA THR A 440 14.68 15.49 -29.05
C THR A 440 15.81 15.00 -29.95
N ASN A 441 16.18 13.72 -29.92
CA ASN A 441 17.35 13.17 -30.60
C ASN A 441 18.64 13.94 -30.28
N ALA A 442 18.84 14.32 -29.01
CA ALA A 442 20.06 14.99 -28.59
C ALA A 442 21.28 14.09 -28.80
N ALA A 443 22.41 14.68 -29.19
CA ALA A 443 23.64 13.92 -29.46
C ALA A 443 24.16 13.16 -28.22
N ASP A 444 23.87 13.67 -27.03
CA ASP A 444 24.24 13.09 -25.74
C ASP A 444 23.10 12.30 -25.07
N ALA A 445 22.04 11.95 -25.82
CA ALA A 445 20.93 11.16 -25.29
C ALA A 445 21.41 9.76 -24.84
N PRO A 446 20.93 9.24 -23.69
CA PRO A 446 21.34 7.91 -23.23
C PRO A 446 20.88 6.81 -24.19
N VAL A 447 21.86 6.11 -24.77
CA VAL A 447 21.63 5.11 -25.83
C VAL A 447 20.87 3.90 -25.29
N ASP A 448 21.21 3.42 -24.09
CA ASP A 448 20.55 2.31 -23.42
C ASP A 448 19.04 2.57 -23.16
N LEU A 449 18.70 3.78 -22.72
CA LEU A 449 17.32 4.23 -22.51
C LEU A 449 16.56 4.27 -23.85
N ARG A 450 17.18 4.84 -24.89
CA ARG A 450 16.62 4.89 -26.25
C ARG A 450 16.38 3.49 -26.81
N GLU A 451 17.39 2.63 -26.79
CA GLU A 451 17.33 1.30 -27.37
C GLU A 451 16.30 0.42 -26.70
N LYS A 452 16.24 0.44 -25.36
CA LYS A 452 15.21 -0.29 -24.62
C LYS A 452 13.82 0.28 -24.92
N ALA A 453 13.64 1.59 -25.04
CA ALA A 453 12.34 2.17 -25.40
C ALA A 453 11.90 1.74 -26.81
N LEU A 454 12.81 1.76 -27.78
CA LEU A 454 12.53 1.33 -29.16
C LEU A 454 12.19 -0.16 -29.24
N LEU A 455 12.88 -1.02 -28.46
CA LEU A 455 12.56 -2.44 -28.35
C LEU A 455 11.12 -2.70 -27.88
N PHE A 456 10.66 -2.00 -26.83
CA PHE A 456 9.28 -2.17 -26.36
C PHE A 456 8.27 -1.54 -27.32
N ALA A 457 8.60 -0.39 -27.91
CA ALA A 457 7.73 0.25 -28.88
C ALA A 457 7.56 -0.62 -30.14
N SER A 458 8.61 -1.25 -30.65
CA SER A 458 8.54 -2.12 -31.83
C SER A 458 7.62 -3.32 -31.62
N GLU A 459 7.70 -3.93 -30.44
CA GLU A 459 6.84 -5.05 -30.05
C GLU A 459 5.37 -4.64 -29.92
N ILE A 460 5.09 -3.47 -29.35
CA ILE A 460 3.72 -2.95 -29.26
C ILE A 460 3.18 -2.58 -30.65
N LEU A 461 3.98 -1.90 -31.48
CA LEU A 461 3.57 -1.50 -32.81
C LEU A 461 3.32 -2.70 -33.73
N ALA A 462 4.02 -3.82 -33.54
CA ALA A 462 3.79 -5.06 -34.28
C ALA A 462 2.37 -5.62 -34.11
N TRP A 463 1.66 -5.27 -33.03
CA TRP A 463 0.24 -5.63 -32.86
C TRP A 463 -0.71 -4.83 -33.74
N ALA A 464 -0.29 -3.67 -34.27
CA ALA A 464 -1.13 -2.86 -35.12
C ALA A 464 -1.40 -3.55 -36.47
N PRO A 465 -2.64 -3.49 -36.99
CA PRO A 465 -2.94 -3.97 -38.33
C PRO A 465 -2.05 -3.27 -39.37
N GLY A 466 -1.43 -4.05 -40.26
CA GLY A 466 -0.52 -3.54 -41.30
C GLY A 466 0.95 -3.38 -40.89
N VAL A 467 1.30 -3.51 -39.59
CA VAL A 467 2.69 -3.58 -39.14
C VAL A 467 3.13 -5.05 -39.03
N GLU A 468 2.43 -5.82 -38.19
CA GLU A 468 2.46 -7.30 -38.05
C GLU A 468 3.81 -7.97 -37.72
N THR A 469 4.94 -7.30 -37.90
CA THR A 469 6.27 -7.81 -37.53
C THR A 469 7.04 -6.81 -36.67
N VAL A 470 7.92 -7.34 -35.82
CA VAL A 470 8.73 -6.53 -34.90
C VAL A 470 9.73 -5.67 -35.66
N GLU A 471 10.24 -6.16 -36.79
CA GLU A 471 11.19 -5.45 -37.66
C GLU A 471 10.54 -4.19 -38.25
N LYS A 472 9.33 -4.31 -38.82
CA LYS A 472 8.56 -3.14 -39.29
C LYS A 472 8.18 -2.22 -38.14
N GLY A 473 7.81 -2.79 -36.99
CA GLY A 473 7.54 -2.01 -35.78
C GLY A 473 8.76 -1.20 -35.33
N ARG A 474 9.96 -1.75 -35.49
CA ARG A 474 11.24 -1.09 -35.16
C ARG A 474 11.54 0.07 -36.11
N GLU A 475 11.43 -0.16 -37.41
CA GLU A 475 11.60 0.89 -38.43
C GLU A 475 10.63 2.07 -38.19
N LEU A 476 9.36 1.77 -37.89
CA LEU A 476 8.36 2.78 -37.59
C LEU A 476 8.65 3.52 -36.27
N ALA A 477 9.01 2.81 -35.21
CA ALA A 477 9.35 3.42 -33.93
C ALA A 477 10.53 4.39 -34.05
N GLU A 478 11.57 3.99 -34.79
CA GLU A 478 12.73 4.83 -35.08
C GLU A 478 12.35 6.05 -35.93
N SER A 479 11.55 5.86 -36.99
CA SER A 479 11.06 6.94 -37.83
C SER A 479 10.26 7.97 -37.04
N LEU A 480 9.35 7.53 -36.16
CA LEU A 480 8.54 8.40 -35.31
C LEU A 480 9.36 9.17 -34.27
N LEU A 481 10.44 8.56 -33.76
CA LEU A 481 11.36 9.21 -32.84
C LEU A 481 12.22 10.25 -33.58
N VAL A 482 12.86 9.88 -34.69
CA VAL A 482 13.77 10.74 -35.46
C VAL A 482 13.05 11.92 -36.10
N SER A 483 11.83 11.72 -36.60
CA SER A 483 11.01 12.79 -37.18
C SER A 483 10.47 13.81 -36.16
N GLY A 484 10.64 13.57 -34.85
CA GLY A 484 10.11 14.43 -33.79
C GLY A 484 8.60 14.25 -33.54
N ARG A 485 7.93 13.33 -34.25
CA ARG A 485 6.50 13.03 -34.03
C ARG A 485 6.23 12.47 -32.65
N ALA A 486 7.13 11.65 -32.12
CA ALA A 486 7.05 11.16 -30.74
C ALA A 486 7.10 12.33 -29.74
N LEU A 487 8.02 13.28 -29.90
CA LEU A 487 8.09 14.48 -29.05
C LEU A 487 6.80 15.30 -29.13
N ALA A 488 6.29 15.56 -30.34
CA ALA A 488 5.04 16.28 -30.51
C ALA A 488 3.86 15.57 -29.83
N SER A 489 3.83 14.23 -29.86
CA SER A 489 2.81 13.45 -29.15
C SER A 489 2.96 13.56 -27.63
N PHE A 490 4.19 13.54 -27.11
CA PHE A 490 4.45 13.72 -25.68
C PHE A 490 3.96 15.09 -25.18
N GLU A 491 4.24 16.16 -25.94
CA GLU A 491 3.77 17.51 -25.57
C GLU A 491 2.23 17.61 -25.61
N ARG A 492 1.57 17.03 -26.61
CA ARG A 492 0.09 16.95 -26.65
C ARG A 492 -0.48 16.21 -25.45
N MET A 493 0.13 15.09 -25.05
CA MET A 493 -0.29 14.35 -23.85
C MET A 493 -0.11 15.19 -22.57
N ILE A 494 1.00 15.92 -22.44
CA ILE A 494 1.24 16.83 -21.32
C ILE A 494 0.14 17.90 -21.25
N ASP A 495 -0.23 18.49 -22.39
CA ASP A 495 -1.28 19.49 -22.47
C ASP A 495 -2.65 18.92 -22.08
N ALA A 496 -3.05 17.79 -22.68
CA ALA A 496 -4.33 17.14 -22.42
C ALA A 496 -4.48 16.66 -20.95
N GLN A 497 -3.39 16.20 -20.34
CA GLN A 497 -3.36 15.79 -18.92
C GLN A 497 -3.39 16.97 -17.95
N GLY A 498 -3.18 18.20 -18.42
CA GLY A 498 -3.00 19.37 -17.57
C GLY A 498 -1.53 19.65 -17.32
N ARG A 499 -0.92 20.43 -18.22
CA ARG A 499 0.47 20.86 -18.15
C ARG A 499 0.75 21.59 -16.83
N ARG A 500 1.89 21.26 -16.22
CA ARG A 500 2.41 22.02 -15.09
C ARG A 500 3.00 23.34 -15.58
N ALA A 501 2.47 24.47 -15.07
CA ALA A 501 2.93 25.80 -15.47
C ALA A 501 4.43 26.04 -15.24
N LYS A 502 4.99 25.43 -14.18
CA LYS A 502 6.43 25.41 -13.90
C LYS A 502 6.88 23.96 -13.77
N PRO A 503 7.46 23.36 -14.83
CA PRO A 503 7.96 21.99 -14.74
C PRO A 503 9.07 21.90 -13.69
N VAL A 504 9.13 20.78 -13.00
CA VAL A 504 10.19 20.53 -12.01
C VAL A 504 11.47 20.19 -12.77
N LEU A 505 12.54 20.91 -12.46
CA LEU A 505 13.88 20.68 -13.00
C LEU A 505 14.76 20.04 -11.91
N PRO A 506 15.88 19.41 -12.27
CA PRO A 506 16.85 18.92 -11.29
C PRO A 506 17.26 20.03 -10.31
N GLY A 507 17.36 19.66 -9.03
CA GLY A 507 17.64 20.59 -7.94
C GLY A 507 18.95 21.35 -8.13
N LYS A 508 18.97 22.60 -7.64
CA LYS A 508 20.10 23.51 -7.83
C LYS A 508 21.24 23.29 -6.83
N CYS A 509 20.95 22.67 -5.68
CA CYS A 509 22.00 22.27 -4.76
C CYS A 509 22.65 20.99 -5.29
N VAL A 510 23.95 21.05 -5.59
CA VAL A 510 24.68 19.97 -6.26
C VAL A 510 25.93 19.61 -5.48
N ARG A 511 26.14 18.31 -5.24
CA ARG A 511 27.38 17.76 -4.68
C ARG A 511 27.95 16.70 -5.61
N ALA A 512 29.19 16.89 -6.03
CA ALA A 512 29.90 15.99 -6.92
C ALA A 512 30.68 14.93 -6.14
N VAL A 513 30.52 13.65 -6.48
CA VAL A 513 31.32 12.55 -5.94
C VAL A 513 32.39 12.18 -6.96
N ALA A 514 33.66 12.29 -6.56
CA ALA A 514 34.82 12.05 -7.41
C ALA A 514 35.40 10.64 -7.25
N ALA A 515 36.11 10.18 -8.28
CA ALA A 515 36.85 8.93 -8.27
C ALA A 515 38.02 9.03 -7.30
N LEU A 516 38.14 8.06 -6.39
CA LEU A 516 39.26 8.01 -5.45
C LEU A 516 40.56 7.49 -6.09
N ARG A 517 40.46 6.79 -7.22
CA ARG A 517 41.58 6.22 -7.95
C ARG A 517 41.29 6.16 -9.44
N SER A 518 42.34 6.17 -10.25
CA SER A 518 42.24 5.95 -11.70
C SER A 518 41.95 4.48 -12.03
N GLY A 519 41.29 4.22 -13.15
CA GLY A 519 41.02 2.88 -13.66
C GLY A 519 39.83 2.84 -14.63
N ILE A 520 39.24 1.66 -14.80
CA ILE A 520 38.07 1.44 -15.66
C ILE A 520 36.87 1.09 -14.78
N ILE A 521 35.74 1.76 -15.00
CA ILE A 521 34.47 1.44 -14.32
C ILE A 521 33.99 0.07 -14.80
N THR A 522 33.95 -0.94 -13.94
CA THR A 522 33.47 -2.29 -14.29
C THR A 522 31.99 -2.49 -14.00
N GLY A 523 31.40 -1.65 -13.15
CA GLY A 523 29.99 -1.71 -12.82
C GLY A 523 29.53 -0.53 -11.97
N VAL A 524 28.22 -0.27 -12.01
CA VAL A 524 27.52 0.73 -11.19
C VAL A 524 26.43 0.03 -10.40
N ASP A 525 26.49 0.11 -9.07
CA ASP A 525 25.47 -0.51 -8.21
C ASP A 525 24.22 0.39 -8.17
N GLY A 526 23.23 0.04 -9.00
CA GLY A 526 21.99 0.79 -9.09
C GLY A 526 21.18 0.83 -7.78
N TRP A 527 21.30 -0.17 -6.92
CA TRP A 527 20.61 -0.17 -5.63
C TRP A 527 21.22 0.89 -4.71
N ALA A 528 22.55 0.98 -4.67
CA ALA A 528 23.28 2.01 -3.92
C ALA A 528 22.98 3.42 -4.46
N ILE A 529 23.01 3.62 -5.78
CA ILE A 529 22.67 4.90 -6.42
C ILE A 529 21.23 5.33 -6.09
N ALA A 530 20.27 4.41 -6.19
CA ALA A 530 18.89 4.70 -5.82
C ALA A 530 18.75 5.02 -4.32
N GLY A 531 19.55 4.40 -3.45
CA GLY A 531 19.64 4.73 -2.03
C GLY A 531 20.10 6.16 -1.78
N ILE A 532 21.12 6.62 -2.48
CA ILE A 532 21.62 7.99 -2.40
C ILE A 532 20.58 8.99 -2.92
N ALA A 533 19.93 8.69 -4.05
CA ALA A 533 18.85 9.53 -4.57
C ALA A 533 17.69 9.68 -3.56
N ARG A 534 17.32 8.59 -2.87
CA ARG A 534 16.32 8.64 -1.80
C ARG A 534 16.79 9.46 -0.59
N ALA A 535 18.04 9.28 -0.17
CA ALA A 535 18.62 10.08 0.91
C ALA A 535 18.66 11.58 0.58
N ALA A 536 18.85 11.94 -0.70
CA ALA A 536 18.81 13.32 -1.17
C ALA A 536 17.40 13.92 -1.17
N GLY A 537 16.35 13.08 -1.13
CA GLY A 537 14.96 13.50 -1.00
C GLY A 537 13.99 12.86 -1.99
N ALA A 538 14.47 12.10 -2.99
CA ALA A 538 13.59 11.52 -4.00
C ALA A 538 12.75 10.34 -3.44
N PRO A 539 11.51 10.13 -3.87
CA PRO A 539 10.74 10.94 -4.83
C PRO A 539 9.97 12.11 -4.19
N ASP A 540 9.97 12.27 -2.85
CA ASP A 540 9.18 13.31 -2.17
C ASP A 540 9.59 14.73 -2.62
N ASP A 541 10.90 14.95 -2.80
CA ASP A 541 11.45 16.05 -3.58
C ASP A 541 11.64 15.57 -5.03
N LEU A 542 10.75 16.01 -5.93
CA LEU A 542 10.80 15.66 -7.35
C LEU A 542 12.06 16.21 -8.07
N SER A 543 12.72 17.22 -7.51
CA SER A 543 13.96 17.81 -8.04
C SER A 543 15.20 16.99 -7.65
N ALA A 544 15.09 16.19 -6.60
CA ALA A 544 16.20 15.45 -6.03
C ALA A 544 16.53 14.17 -6.81
N GLY A 545 17.79 13.77 -6.75
CA GLY A 545 18.25 12.52 -7.36
C GLY A 545 19.75 12.47 -7.60
N VAL A 546 20.18 11.52 -8.42
CA VAL A 546 21.58 11.31 -8.80
C VAL A 546 21.73 11.37 -10.32
N ASP A 547 22.70 12.14 -10.78
CA ASP A 547 23.11 12.26 -12.19
C ASP A 547 24.43 11.52 -12.40
N LEU A 548 24.38 10.38 -13.08
CA LEU A 548 25.53 9.55 -13.44
C LEU A 548 26.28 10.17 -14.61
N LEU A 549 27.57 10.42 -14.44
CA LEU A 549 28.45 11.00 -15.46
C LEU A 549 29.37 9.95 -16.11
N VAL A 550 29.34 8.72 -15.58
CA VAL A 550 30.17 7.61 -16.06
C VAL A 550 29.33 6.39 -16.36
N SER A 551 29.80 5.58 -17.29
CA SER A 551 29.22 4.28 -17.65
C SER A 551 30.21 3.14 -17.42
N ALA A 552 29.71 1.90 -17.31
CA ALA A 552 30.58 0.74 -17.32
C ALA A 552 31.41 0.69 -18.62
N GLY A 553 32.68 0.32 -18.50
CA GLY A 553 33.68 0.36 -19.58
C GLY A 553 34.45 1.67 -19.71
N GLN A 554 34.02 2.75 -19.04
CA GLN A 554 34.68 4.06 -19.14
C GLN A 554 35.94 4.12 -18.27
N ALA A 555 37.03 4.66 -18.84
CA ALA A 555 38.23 5.00 -18.09
C ALA A 555 38.03 6.33 -17.33
N VAL A 556 38.51 6.37 -16.09
CA VAL A 556 38.46 7.54 -15.20
C VAL A 556 39.82 7.76 -14.54
N GLU A 557 40.16 9.01 -14.26
CA GLU A 557 41.31 9.41 -13.44
C GLU A 557 40.88 9.72 -12.00
N ALA A 558 41.81 9.61 -11.06
CA ALA A 558 41.59 10.06 -9.69
C ALA A 558 41.22 11.55 -9.68
N GLY A 559 40.06 11.88 -9.09
CA GLY A 559 39.50 13.24 -9.10
C GLY A 559 38.39 13.46 -10.13
N ASP A 560 38.23 12.59 -11.13
CA ASP A 560 37.12 12.70 -12.09
C ASP A 560 35.76 12.54 -11.39
N VAL A 561 34.77 13.33 -11.81
CA VAL A 561 33.44 13.26 -11.21
C VAL A 561 32.69 12.05 -11.76
N LEU A 562 32.31 11.14 -10.86
CA LEU A 562 31.57 9.94 -11.20
C LEU A 562 30.06 10.19 -11.30
N PHE A 563 29.52 10.92 -10.32
CA PHE A 563 28.11 11.30 -10.30
C PHE A 563 27.89 12.56 -9.46
N ARG A 564 26.73 13.20 -9.68
CA ARG A 564 26.29 14.37 -8.93
C ARG A 564 25.01 14.07 -8.17
N ILE A 565 24.93 14.51 -6.93
CA ILE A 565 23.72 14.44 -6.12
C ILE A 565 23.03 15.80 -6.22
N HIS A 566 21.75 15.78 -6.60
CA HIS A 566 20.89 16.95 -6.78
C HIS A 566 19.78 16.96 -5.72
N GLY A 567 19.33 18.16 -5.35
CA GLY A 567 18.12 18.40 -4.55
C GLY A 567 17.96 19.89 -4.25
N ASP A 568 16.80 20.29 -3.73
CA ASP A 568 16.58 21.66 -3.28
C ASP A 568 16.87 21.84 -1.77
N ASP A 569 16.83 20.74 -1.00
CA ASP A 569 17.22 20.71 0.41
C ASP A 569 18.73 20.50 0.58
N THR A 570 19.45 21.58 0.89
CA THR A 570 20.91 21.56 1.06
C THR A 570 21.39 20.60 2.15
N GLU A 571 20.65 20.45 3.25
CA GLU A 571 21.06 19.57 4.35
C GLU A 571 20.88 18.09 3.98
N ARG A 572 19.77 17.75 3.30
CA ARG A 572 19.58 16.39 2.77
C ARG A 572 20.63 16.03 1.72
N VAL A 573 20.94 16.94 0.79
CA VAL A 573 21.98 16.73 -0.23
C VAL A 573 23.35 16.55 0.43
N ARG A 574 23.67 17.33 1.47
CA ARG A 574 24.92 17.18 2.24
C ARG A 574 24.99 15.82 2.94
N ALA A 575 23.93 15.42 3.64
CA ALA A 575 23.87 14.12 4.32
C ALA A 575 23.97 12.94 3.35
N ALA A 576 23.30 13.03 2.19
CA ALA A 576 23.40 12.03 1.12
C ALA A 576 24.81 11.94 0.54
N PHE A 577 25.49 13.08 0.37
CA PHE A 577 26.90 13.13 -0.05
C PHE A 577 27.85 12.47 0.96
N GLU A 578 27.71 12.77 2.25
CA GLU A 578 28.50 12.15 3.31
C GLU A 578 28.30 10.63 3.36
N SER A 579 27.04 10.17 3.22
CA SER A 579 26.73 8.74 3.13
C SER A 579 27.34 8.07 1.90
N ALA A 580 27.32 8.76 0.74
CA ALA A 580 27.85 8.23 -0.51
C ALA A 580 29.36 7.97 -0.47
N GLN A 581 30.13 8.71 0.33
CA GLN A 581 31.58 8.51 0.49
C GLN A 581 31.92 7.19 1.22
N GLY A 582 31.00 6.67 2.03
CA GLY A 582 31.16 5.39 2.74
C GLY A 582 30.59 4.18 2.02
N ILE A 583 29.90 4.36 0.89
CA ILE A 583 29.19 3.30 0.16
C ILE A 583 29.94 2.99 -1.14
N ARG A 584 30.17 1.70 -1.39
CA ARG A 584 30.67 1.25 -2.70
C ARG A 584 29.55 1.34 -3.75
N THR A 585 29.52 2.46 -4.47
CA THR A 585 28.54 2.75 -5.53
C THR A 585 28.96 2.26 -6.91
N HIS A 586 30.25 2.01 -7.08
CA HIS A 586 30.87 1.63 -8.35
C HIS A 586 32.05 0.70 -8.10
N GLU A 587 32.43 -0.02 -9.15
CA GLU A 587 33.63 -0.84 -9.16
C GLU A 587 34.62 -0.27 -10.18
N ILE A 588 35.87 -0.02 -9.76
CA ILE A 588 36.95 0.46 -10.61
C ILE A 588 38.04 -0.60 -10.65
N SER A 589 38.34 -1.17 -11.81
CA SER A 589 39.49 -2.05 -12.01
C SER A 589 40.71 -1.24 -12.45
N THR A 590 41.89 -1.60 -11.93
CA THR A 590 43.20 -1.07 -12.38
C THR A 590 43.81 -1.89 -13.51
N GLU A 591 43.23 -3.04 -13.83
CA GLU A 591 43.68 -3.88 -14.94
C GLU A 591 43.14 -3.29 -16.24
N ARG A 592 44.03 -3.05 -17.21
CA ARG A 592 43.60 -2.76 -18.59
C ARG A 592 42.89 -4.00 -19.10
N VAL A 593 41.61 -3.89 -19.42
CA VAL A 593 40.94 -4.91 -20.24
C VAL A 593 41.62 -4.86 -21.60
N ILE A 594 42.53 -5.82 -21.85
CA ILE A 594 43.10 -6.03 -23.17
C ILE A 594 41.92 -6.47 -24.05
N SER A 595 41.53 -5.62 -25.00
CA SER A 595 40.50 -5.98 -25.97
C SER A 595 41.02 -7.18 -26.77
N SER A 596 40.20 -8.20 -26.99
CA SER A 596 40.57 -9.37 -27.81
C SER A 596 40.76 -9.03 -29.30
N SER A 597 40.74 -7.75 -29.68
CA SER A 597 41.12 -7.23 -31.00
C SER A 597 42.62 -6.92 -31.14
N ASP A 598 43.40 -6.93 -30.05
CA ASP A 598 44.86 -6.67 -30.09
C ASP A 598 45.71 -7.96 -30.14
N VAL A 599 45.08 -9.13 -30.32
CA VAL A 599 45.77 -10.43 -30.50
C VAL A 599 45.51 -10.98 -31.90
N SER A 600 45.81 -10.17 -32.91
CA SER A 600 46.10 -10.65 -34.26
C SER A 600 46.86 -9.56 -35.02
N ALA A 601 48.17 -9.51 -34.80
CA ALA A 601 49.16 -8.91 -35.68
C ALA A 601 50.28 -9.92 -35.91
#